data_AF-A0A2S7RQ21-F1
#
_entry.id   AF-A0A2S7RQ21-F1
#
_cell.length_a   1.000
_cell.length_b   1.000
_cell.length_c   1.000
_cell.angle_alpha   90.00
_cell.angle_beta   90.00
_cell.angle_gamma   90.00
#
_symmetry.space_group_name_H-M   'P 1'
#
loop_
_entity.id
_entity.type
_entity.pdbx_description
1 polymer ?
#
loop_
_entity_poly.entity_id
_entity_poly.type
_entity_poly.pdbx_seq_one_letter_code
_entity_poly.pdbx_strand_id
1 'polypeptide(L)'
;MNYTEQDKVEIAKKQYKSIELYSPFSINNNKLNIGYVSHINSKITGEQSFIITDNYVPLSAPLSERESIKEVTVLYRGSSFDSSLDAKLDWQYNNIFTAFQVINGGGAAAMPQLQSSATTLQQTLEAYPNAEFNVYGHSLGSMNAQYALASISSSDADRVYGYVYQGPNIYEVLTPEQKRQADYLTEEYRLLNYIDSKDLVAIGYGGGKKAVGQIVYPLSEQLGLRRTIDQHMWGGYQFEEDGALLTTNGSGTVLAEYQRRLKKRSIASIKSEWSGQTGGMSAAKEVYLDAVQAKSIVSGMKTAIDEKITELMTVYQTGIDQANQLWQDTIANARSYGSNLTEMEQIEALERGGVTRQHVLIEPVTDYEAALNQLRSIKSSYEDLIYQINRTIDQQIQLDSELASQFKKGTF
;
A
#
# COMPACT_ATOMS: atom_id res chain seq x y z
N MET A 1 -7.46 13.95 0.00
CA MET A 1 -6.96 13.86 1.40
C MET A 1 -5.82 12.84 1.48
N ASN A 2 -4.91 12.94 2.47
CA ASN A 2 -3.82 11.97 2.64
C ASN A 2 -4.20 10.89 3.68
N TYR A 3 -4.86 9.83 3.23
CA TYR A 3 -5.26 8.69 4.06
C TYR A 3 -4.06 7.79 4.39
N THR A 4 -4.00 7.28 5.63
CA THR A 4 -3.02 6.24 6.00
C THR A 4 -3.33 4.93 5.27
N GLU A 5 -2.41 3.97 5.29
CA GLU A 5 -2.66 2.67 4.67
C GLU A 5 -3.75 1.90 5.42
N GLN A 6 -3.81 2.05 6.75
CA GLN A 6 -4.89 1.52 7.56
C GLN A 6 -6.25 2.13 7.17
N ASP A 7 -6.33 3.45 6.99
CA ASP A 7 -7.56 4.13 6.54
C ASP A 7 -8.03 3.60 5.18
N LYS A 8 -7.11 3.42 4.21
CA LYS A 8 -7.42 2.87 2.89
C LYS A 8 -7.98 1.45 2.97
N VAL A 9 -7.43 0.63 3.86
CA VAL A 9 -7.95 -0.72 4.14
C VAL A 9 -9.34 -0.66 4.79
N GLU A 10 -9.57 0.27 5.72
CA GLU A 10 -10.90 0.46 6.32
C GLU A 10 -11.94 0.92 5.29
N ILE A 11 -11.58 1.82 4.38
CA ILE A 11 -12.43 2.24 3.25
C ILE A 11 -12.77 1.02 2.39
N ALA A 12 -11.78 0.21 2.01
CA ALA A 12 -12.02 -0.99 1.20
C ALA A 12 -12.92 -2.01 1.94
N LYS A 13 -12.72 -2.23 3.25
CA LYS A 13 -13.54 -3.13 4.07
C LYS A 13 -15.02 -2.77 4.07
N LYS A 14 -15.37 -1.47 3.92
CA LYS A 14 -16.76 -1.01 3.88
C LYS A 14 -17.54 -1.56 2.69
N GLN A 15 -16.88 -2.01 1.62
CA GLN A 15 -17.57 -2.65 0.48
C GLN A 15 -18.39 -3.88 0.89
N TYR A 16 -18.12 -4.49 2.05
CA TYR A 16 -18.85 -5.65 2.59
C TYR A 16 -19.84 -5.29 3.71
N LYS A 17 -20.00 -4.01 4.03
CA LYS A 17 -20.97 -3.52 5.03
C LYS A 17 -22.25 -3.07 4.35
N SER A 18 -23.32 -2.88 5.14
CA SER A 18 -24.51 -2.18 4.66
C SER A 18 -24.13 -0.74 4.35
N ILE A 19 -24.35 -0.33 3.11
CA ILE A 19 -24.14 1.05 2.62
C ILE A 19 -25.49 1.53 2.14
N GLU A 20 -25.94 2.66 2.68
CA GLU A 20 -27.25 3.25 2.36
C GLU A 20 -27.07 4.52 1.54
N LEU A 21 -27.93 4.72 0.55
CA LEU A 21 -27.94 5.95 -0.25
C LEU A 21 -28.17 7.17 0.68
N TYR A 22 -27.60 8.32 0.35
CA TYR A 22 -27.69 9.57 1.12
C TYR A 22 -26.95 9.57 2.48
N SER A 23 -26.45 8.41 2.93
CA SER A 23 -25.80 8.30 4.24
C SER A 23 -24.36 8.82 4.21
N PRO A 24 -23.86 9.39 5.33
CA PRO A 24 -22.45 9.68 5.48
C PRO A 24 -21.64 8.38 5.42
N PHE A 25 -20.57 8.39 4.62
CA PHE A 25 -19.63 7.29 4.53
C PHE A 25 -18.40 7.64 5.36
N SER A 26 -18.29 6.99 6.53
CA SER A 26 -17.22 7.29 7.51
C SER A 26 -16.52 6.02 7.99
N ILE A 27 -15.23 6.16 8.33
CA ILE A 27 -14.37 5.12 8.90
C ILE A 27 -13.93 5.48 10.32
N ASN A 28 -13.08 4.67 10.97
CA ASN A 28 -12.58 4.91 12.32
C ASN A 28 -13.70 5.15 13.35
N ASN A 29 -14.72 4.28 13.38
CA ASN A 29 -15.92 4.44 14.23
C ASN A 29 -16.62 5.81 14.05
N ASN A 30 -16.81 6.22 12.80
CA ASN A 30 -17.44 7.48 12.40
C ASN A 30 -16.66 8.76 12.76
N LYS A 31 -15.37 8.64 13.13
CA LYS A 31 -14.52 9.81 13.42
C LYS A 31 -14.02 10.50 12.16
N LEU A 32 -13.85 9.76 11.07
CA LEU A 32 -13.34 10.29 9.81
C LEU A 32 -14.40 10.13 8.71
N ASN A 33 -14.98 11.25 8.29
CA ASN A 33 -15.93 11.28 7.18
C ASN A 33 -15.20 11.37 5.85
N ILE A 34 -15.49 10.44 4.94
CA ILE A 34 -14.92 10.39 3.60
C ILE A 34 -15.85 11.09 2.59
N GLY A 35 -17.15 11.14 2.87
CA GLY A 35 -18.14 11.76 1.99
C GLY A 35 -19.54 11.21 2.21
N TYR A 36 -20.38 11.27 1.17
CA TYR A 36 -21.76 10.84 1.20
C TYR A 36 -22.04 9.88 0.05
N VAL A 37 -22.81 8.83 0.32
CA VAL A 37 -23.18 7.84 -0.70
C VAL A 37 -24.13 8.49 -1.70
N SER A 38 -23.60 8.74 -2.90
CA SER A 38 -24.28 9.41 -4.00
C SER A 38 -25.00 8.44 -4.93
N HIS A 39 -24.46 7.23 -5.09
CA HIS A 39 -25.07 6.20 -5.93
C HIS A 39 -24.70 4.78 -5.48
N ILE A 40 -25.61 3.84 -5.72
CA ILE A 40 -25.41 2.41 -5.47
C ILE A 40 -25.83 1.65 -6.71
N ASN A 41 -24.90 0.90 -7.31
CA ASN A 41 -25.16 0.00 -8.42
C ASN A 41 -25.31 -1.43 -7.93
N SER A 42 -26.35 -2.12 -8.42
CA SER A 42 -26.49 -3.57 -8.33
C SER A 42 -27.06 -4.06 -9.66
N LYS A 43 -26.17 -4.38 -10.60
CA LYS A 43 -26.54 -4.66 -11.99
C LYS A 43 -26.64 -6.15 -12.27
N ILE A 44 -27.41 -6.53 -13.30
CA ILE A 44 -27.60 -7.93 -13.72
C ILE A 44 -26.30 -8.61 -14.17
N THR A 45 -25.28 -7.82 -14.52
CA THR A 45 -23.93 -8.28 -14.84
C THR A 45 -23.18 -8.83 -13.61
N GLY A 46 -23.74 -8.68 -12.41
CA GLY A 46 -23.10 -9.02 -11.14
C GLY A 46 -22.32 -7.86 -10.51
N GLU A 47 -22.24 -6.70 -11.19
CA GLU A 47 -21.56 -5.52 -10.64
C GLU A 47 -22.31 -5.01 -9.41
N GLN A 48 -21.57 -4.89 -8.30
CA GLN A 48 -21.98 -4.13 -7.13
C GLN A 48 -20.93 -3.05 -6.88
N SER A 49 -21.34 -1.80 -7.03
CA SER A 49 -20.45 -0.65 -6.85
C SER A 49 -21.12 0.50 -6.11
N PHE A 50 -20.33 1.28 -5.40
CA PHE A 50 -20.78 2.39 -4.57
C PHE A 50 -20.01 3.64 -4.95
N ILE A 51 -20.72 4.74 -5.20
CA ILE A 51 -20.14 6.05 -5.54
C ILE A 51 -20.36 6.97 -4.36
N ILE A 52 -19.27 7.50 -3.81
CA ILE A 52 -19.24 8.40 -2.67
C ILE A 52 -18.63 9.71 -3.13
N THR A 53 -19.27 10.84 -2.81
CA THR A 53 -18.81 12.18 -3.15
C THR A 53 -18.51 12.98 -1.88
N ASP A 54 -17.51 13.86 -1.91
CA ASP A 54 -17.13 14.70 -0.76
C ASP A 54 -18.32 15.49 -0.15
N ASN A 55 -19.24 15.96 -0.99
CA ASN A 55 -20.55 16.49 -0.64
C ASN A 55 -21.63 15.68 -1.37
N TYR A 56 -22.82 15.54 -0.77
CA TYR A 56 -23.90 14.81 -1.44
C TYR A 56 -24.35 15.50 -2.74
N VAL A 57 -23.99 14.93 -3.88
CA VAL A 57 -24.46 15.37 -5.21
C VAL A 57 -24.69 14.12 -6.08
N PRO A 58 -25.95 13.77 -6.42
CA PRO A 58 -26.28 12.59 -7.21
C PRO A 58 -25.88 12.73 -8.68
N LEU A 59 -25.76 11.61 -9.39
CA LEU A 59 -25.49 11.58 -10.84
C LEU A 59 -26.55 12.34 -11.68
N SER A 60 -27.78 12.45 -11.16
CA SER A 60 -28.88 13.19 -11.81
C SER A 60 -28.84 14.71 -11.58
N ALA A 61 -27.92 15.21 -10.75
CA ALA A 61 -27.82 16.64 -10.47
C ALA A 61 -27.35 17.44 -11.72
N PRO A 62 -27.69 18.74 -11.80
CA PRO A 62 -27.17 19.63 -12.84
C PRO A 62 -25.63 19.62 -12.89
N LEU A 63 -25.07 19.79 -14.09
CA LEU A 63 -23.61 19.78 -14.27
C LEU A 63 -22.89 20.79 -13.37
N SER A 64 -23.46 21.99 -13.19
CA SER A 64 -22.92 23.03 -12.32
C SER A 64 -22.75 22.60 -10.86
N GLU A 65 -23.62 21.71 -10.37
CA GLU A 65 -23.49 21.14 -9.03
C GLU A 65 -22.43 20.03 -9.02
N ARG A 66 -22.42 19.17 -10.04
CA ARG A 66 -21.43 18.08 -10.16
C ARG A 66 -20.00 18.59 -10.33
N GLU A 67 -19.81 19.75 -10.97
CA GLU A 67 -18.52 20.43 -11.11
C GLU A 67 -17.94 20.95 -9.79
N SER A 68 -18.77 21.07 -8.75
CA SER A 68 -18.33 21.49 -7.42
C SER A 68 -17.60 20.38 -6.65
N ILE A 69 -17.87 19.11 -6.98
CA ILE A 69 -17.27 17.94 -6.35
C ILE A 69 -15.75 17.91 -6.60
N LYS A 70 -14.98 17.72 -5.53
CA LYS A 70 -13.51 17.67 -5.59
C LYS A 70 -12.97 16.25 -5.44
N GLU A 71 -13.65 15.42 -4.66
CA GLU A 71 -13.26 14.03 -4.47
C GLU A 71 -14.43 13.07 -4.69
N VAL A 72 -14.18 12.00 -5.46
CA VAL A 72 -15.08 10.86 -5.65
C VAL A 72 -14.37 9.60 -5.20
N THR A 73 -15.03 8.78 -4.38
CA THR A 73 -14.59 7.43 -4.04
C THR A 73 -15.51 6.41 -4.70
N VAL A 74 -14.94 5.46 -5.43
CA VAL A 74 -15.66 4.35 -6.07
C VAL A 74 -15.24 3.04 -5.43
N LEU A 75 -16.18 2.28 -4.88
CA LEU A 75 -15.91 0.97 -4.29
C LEU A 75 -16.51 -0.13 -5.17
N TYR A 76 -15.69 -1.06 -5.64
CA TYR A 76 -16.16 -2.28 -6.30
C TYR A 76 -16.18 -3.44 -5.31
N ARG A 77 -17.38 -3.92 -4.98
CA ARG A 77 -17.55 -5.02 -4.04
C ARG A 77 -17.12 -6.34 -4.68
N GLY A 78 -16.29 -7.08 -3.97
CA GLY A 78 -16.00 -8.49 -4.26
C GLY A 78 -17.14 -9.42 -3.81
N SER A 79 -17.06 -10.68 -4.19
CA SER A 79 -18.09 -11.68 -3.86
C SER A 79 -18.31 -11.82 -2.33
N SER A 80 -19.53 -12.18 -1.91
CA SER A 80 -19.93 -12.19 -0.49
C SER A 80 -19.81 -13.55 0.20
N PHE A 81 -19.29 -13.56 1.43
CA PHE A 81 -18.95 -14.74 2.24
C PHE A 81 -20.16 -15.40 2.90
N ASP A 82 -20.47 -16.66 2.53
CA ASP A 82 -21.38 -17.52 3.31
C ASP A 82 -20.61 -18.21 4.47
N SER A 83 -21.27 -18.35 5.60
CA SER A 83 -20.66 -18.62 6.91
C SER A 83 -20.53 -20.10 7.28
N SER A 84 -21.14 -21.02 6.52
CA SER A 84 -21.08 -22.46 6.81
C SER A 84 -19.70 -23.07 6.49
N LEU A 85 -19.23 -24.03 7.29
CA LEU A 85 -17.85 -24.54 7.23
C LEU A 85 -17.50 -25.22 5.88
N ASP A 86 -18.47 -25.91 5.29
CA ASP A 86 -18.32 -26.57 3.97
C ASP A 86 -18.45 -25.55 2.83
N ALA A 87 -19.39 -24.60 2.92
CA ALA A 87 -19.44 -23.50 1.97
C ALA A 87 -18.10 -22.77 1.98
N LYS A 88 -17.53 -22.42 3.16
CA LYS A 88 -16.27 -21.68 3.34
C LYS A 88 -15.05 -22.22 2.57
N LEU A 89 -15.00 -23.53 2.31
CA LEU A 89 -13.92 -24.15 1.54
C LEU A 89 -14.23 -24.20 0.02
N ASP A 90 -15.49 -24.37 -0.38
CA ASP A 90 -15.92 -24.58 -1.77
C ASP A 90 -16.29 -23.30 -2.56
N TRP A 91 -16.78 -22.27 -1.88
CA TRP A 91 -17.65 -21.21 -2.44
C TRP A 91 -16.99 -20.04 -3.20
N GLN A 92 -15.71 -19.72 -2.98
CA GLN A 92 -15.05 -18.55 -3.61
C GLN A 92 -13.75 -18.85 -4.34
N TYR A 93 -12.94 -19.78 -3.82
CA TYR A 93 -11.68 -20.15 -4.46
C TYR A 93 -11.92 -20.77 -5.84
N ASN A 94 -12.81 -21.76 -5.92
CA ASN A 94 -13.15 -22.42 -7.19
C ASN A 94 -13.79 -21.42 -8.17
N ASN A 95 -14.71 -20.57 -7.72
CA ASN A 95 -15.39 -19.61 -8.59
C ASN A 95 -14.45 -18.52 -9.13
N ILE A 96 -13.57 -17.95 -8.31
CA ILE A 96 -12.59 -16.93 -8.75
C ILE A 96 -11.52 -17.58 -9.63
N PHE A 97 -11.05 -18.77 -9.28
CA PHE A 97 -10.07 -19.50 -10.08
C PHE A 97 -10.66 -19.93 -11.44
N THR A 98 -11.88 -20.44 -11.47
CA THR A 98 -12.60 -20.75 -12.72
C THR A 98 -12.87 -19.48 -13.52
N ALA A 99 -13.31 -18.38 -12.89
CA ALA A 99 -13.46 -17.10 -13.58
C ALA A 99 -12.13 -16.59 -14.16
N PHE A 100 -11.02 -16.78 -13.43
CA PHE A 100 -9.68 -16.46 -13.88
C PHE A 100 -9.22 -17.36 -15.06
N GLN A 101 -9.59 -18.63 -15.07
CA GLN A 101 -9.34 -19.51 -16.22
C GLN A 101 -10.18 -19.10 -17.44
N VAL A 102 -11.46 -18.78 -17.22
CA VAL A 102 -12.40 -18.33 -18.26
C VAL A 102 -11.91 -17.03 -18.91
N ILE A 103 -11.48 -16.04 -18.11
CA ILE A 103 -10.98 -14.77 -18.66
C ILE A 103 -9.65 -14.94 -19.39
N ASN A 104 -8.77 -15.85 -18.97
CA ASN A 104 -7.53 -16.15 -19.70
C ASN A 104 -7.79 -16.90 -21.01
N GLY A 105 -8.85 -17.71 -21.09
CA GLY A 105 -9.24 -18.43 -22.31
C GLY A 105 -10.11 -17.63 -23.29
N GLY A 106 -10.90 -16.66 -22.79
CA GLY A 106 -11.90 -15.92 -23.57
C GLY A 106 -11.77 -14.39 -23.54
N GLY A 107 -10.77 -13.84 -22.83
CA GLY A 107 -10.58 -12.40 -22.63
C GLY A 107 -11.67 -11.76 -21.76
N ALA A 108 -11.59 -10.44 -21.54
CA ALA A 108 -12.54 -9.72 -20.69
C ALA A 108 -14.01 -9.75 -21.17
N ALA A 109 -14.25 -10.02 -22.46
CA ALA A 109 -15.60 -10.24 -22.99
C ALA A 109 -16.29 -11.47 -22.36
N ALA A 110 -15.52 -12.39 -21.79
CA ALA A 110 -16.02 -13.55 -21.07
C ALA A 110 -16.53 -13.21 -19.65
N MET A 111 -16.35 -11.96 -19.16
CA MET A 111 -16.87 -11.50 -17.87
C MET A 111 -17.58 -10.14 -18.01
N PRO A 112 -18.91 -10.13 -18.26
CA PRO A 112 -19.72 -8.91 -18.39
C PRO A 112 -19.62 -7.95 -17.21
N GLN A 113 -19.32 -8.46 -16.01
CA GLN A 113 -19.11 -7.66 -14.80
C GLN A 113 -17.94 -6.67 -14.93
N LEU A 114 -16.85 -7.06 -15.58
CA LEU A 114 -15.68 -6.21 -15.76
C LEU A 114 -15.99 -5.03 -16.70
N GLN A 115 -16.64 -5.33 -17.83
CA GLN A 115 -17.09 -4.31 -18.77
C GLN A 115 -18.09 -3.36 -18.12
N SER A 116 -19.05 -3.89 -17.37
CA SER A 116 -20.01 -3.11 -16.60
C SER A 116 -19.34 -2.14 -15.63
N SER A 117 -18.31 -2.62 -14.91
CA SER A 117 -17.51 -1.82 -13.98
C SER A 117 -16.72 -0.72 -14.69
N ALA A 118 -16.13 -1.03 -15.84
CA ALA A 118 -15.47 -0.02 -16.68
C ALA A 118 -16.44 1.08 -17.13
N THR A 119 -17.64 0.70 -17.59
CA THR A 119 -18.69 1.66 -17.96
C THR A 119 -19.10 2.52 -16.77
N THR A 120 -19.27 1.94 -15.57
CA THR A 120 -19.57 2.71 -14.35
C THR A 120 -18.48 3.76 -14.09
N LEU A 121 -17.20 3.37 -14.11
CA LEU A 121 -16.12 4.31 -13.81
C LEU A 121 -16.06 5.44 -14.84
N GLN A 122 -16.16 5.12 -16.14
CA GLN A 122 -16.15 6.12 -17.22
C GLN A 122 -17.31 7.11 -17.07
N GLN A 123 -18.54 6.60 -16.87
CA GLN A 123 -19.71 7.45 -16.65
C GLN A 123 -19.58 8.33 -15.41
N THR A 124 -18.94 7.81 -14.36
CA THR A 124 -18.72 8.59 -13.13
C THR A 124 -17.66 9.66 -13.34
N LEU A 125 -16.58 9.38 -14.08
CA LEU A 125 -15.55 10.35 -14.46
C LEU A 125 -16.12 11.50 -15.29
N GLU A 126 -16.98 11.18 -16.26
CA GLU A 126 -17.75 12.15 -17.06
C GLU A 126 -18.73 12.94 -16.19
N ALA A 127 -19.35 12.28 -15.20
CA ALA A 127 -20.30 12.91 -14.32
C ALA A 127 -19.65 13.94 -13.38
N TYR A 128 -18.41 13.73 -12.94
CA TYR A 128 -17.74 14.64 -12.00
C TYR A 128 -16.40 15.15 -12.57
N PRO A 129 -16.44 16.02 -13.60
CA PRO A 129 -15.27 16.33 -14.45
C PRO A 129 -14.12 17.05 -13.73
N ASN A 130 -14.38 17.67 -12.57
CA ASN A 130 -13.37 18.39 -11.80
C ASN A 130 -12.83 17.60 -10.60
N ALA A 131 -13.35 16.41 -10.35
CA ALA A 131 -12.99 15.62 -9.18
C ALA A 131 -11.76 14.74 -9.43
N GLU A 132 -10.98 14.53 -8.37
CA GLU A 132 -10.07 13.40 -8.21
C GLU A 132 -10.83 12.16 -7.76
N PHE A 133 -10.38 10.98 -8.20
CA PHE A 133 -11.06 9.72 -8.04
C PHE A 133 -10.19 8.73 -7.27
N ASN A 134 -10.75 8.14 -6.23
CA ASN A 134 -10.15 7.05 -5.46
C ASN A 134 -10.95 5.77 -5.68
N VAL A 135 -10.39 4.82 -6.42
CA VAL A 135 -11.05 3.57 -6.81
C VAL A 135 -10.53 2.43 -5.96
N TYR A 136 -11.43 1.74 -5.28
CA TYR A 136 -11.10 0.61 -4.42
C TYR A 136 -11.76 -0.67 -4.93
N GLY A 137 -11.08 -1.80 -4.69
CA GLY A 137 -11.67 -3.10 -4.93
C GLY A 137 -10.91 -4.19 -4.20
N HIS A 138 -11.62 -5.20 -3.72
CA HIS A 138 -11.02 -6.38 -3.09
C HIS A 138 -11.58 -7.67 -3.70
N SER A 139 -10.75 -8.72 -3.79
CA SER A 139 -11.12 -10.01 -4.37
C SER A 139 -11.59 -9.85 -5.83
N LEU A 140 -12.77 -10.34 -6.22
CA LEU A 140 -13.36 -10.07 -7.54
C LEU A 140 -13.53 -8.56 -7.83
N GLY A 141 -13.78 -7.76 -6.80
CA GLY A 141 -13.85 -6.30 -6.89
C GLY A 141 -12.51 -5.67 -7.29
N SER A 142 -11.38 -6.31 -6.95
CA SER A 142 -10.05 -5.88 -7.40
C SER A 142 -9.91 -6.08 -8.91
N MET A 143 -10.42 -7.18 -9.48
CA MET A 143 -10.45 -7.35 -10.95
C MET A 143 -11.33 -6.30 -11.63
N ASN A 144 -12.51 -6.01 -11.06
CA ASN A 144 -13.40 -4.94 -11.55
C ASN A 144 -12.68 -3.59 -11.60
N ALA A 145 -12.00 -3.22 -10.51
CA ALA A 145 -11.25 -1.97 -10.40
C ALA A 145 -10.04 -1.92 -11.36
N GLN A 146 -9.24 -2.99 -11.44
CA GLN A 146 -8.12 -3.09 -12.37
C GLN A 146 -8.60 -2.91 -13.82
N TYR A 147 -9.69 -3.58 -14.21
CA TYR A 147 -10.22 -3.50 -15.57
C TYR A 147 -10.81 -2.12 -15.87
N ALA A 148 -11.55 -1.56 -14.91
CA ALA A 148 -12.15 -0.24 -15.05
C ALA A 148 -11.07 0.84 -15.21
N LEU A 149 -10.05 0.84 -14.35
CA LEU A 149 -8.93 1.79 -14.41
C LEU A 149 -8.09 1.63 -15.68
N ALA A 150 -7.91 0.41 -16.17
CA ALA A 150 -7.25 0.18 -17.45
C ALA A 150 -8.08 0.65 -18.65
N SER A 151 -9.38 0.86 -18.49
CA SER A 151 -10.31 1.22 -19.58
C SER A 151 -10.64 2.70 -19.65
N ILE A 152 -10.14 3.54 -18.73
CA ILE A 152 -10.42 4.98 -18.75
C ILE A 152 -9.75 5.68 -19.94
N SER A 153 -10.21 6.88 -20.26
CA SER A 153 -9.54 7.73 -21.24
C SER A 153 -8.19 8.21 -20.71
N SER A 154 -7.22 8.43 -21.60
CA SER A 154 -5.93 8.99 -21.21
C SER A 154 -6.04 10.38 -20.60
N SER A 155 -7.06 11.18 -20.96
CA SER A 155 -7.35 12.49 -20.35
C SER A 155 -7.83 12.40 -18.91
N ASP A 156 -8.38 11.26 -18.48
CA ASP A 156 -8.81 11.05 -17.09
C ASP A 156 -7.71 10.43 -16.22
N ALA A 157 -6.63 9.93 -16.83
CA ALA A 157 -5.58 9.19 -16.14
C ALA A 157 -4.95 9.97 -14.98
N ASP A 158 -4.84 11.30 -15.12
CA ASP A 158 -4.23 12.15 -14.10
C ASP A 158 -5.13 12.42 -12.88
N ARG A 159 -6.42 12.11 -12.99
CA ARG A 159 -7.42 12.33 -11.95
C ARG A 159 -7.72 11.09 -11.12
N VAL A 160 -7.19 9.92 -11.50
CA VAL A 160 -7.50 8.66 -10.82
C VAL A 160 -6.35 8.15 -9.95
N TYR A 161 -6.75 7.54 -8.84
CA TYR A 161 -5.94 6.69 -7.99
C TYR A 161 -6.68 5.38 -7.73
N GLY A 162 -5.95 4.28 -7.64
CA GLY A 162 -6.50 2.95 -7.41
C GLY A 162 -5.83 2.22 -6.26
N TYR A 163 -6.64 1.52 -5.48
CA TYR A 163 -6.21 0.71 -4.33
C TYR A 163 -6.94 -0.63 -4.39
N VAL A 164 -6.25 -1.64 -4.93
CA VAL A 164 -6.85 -2.95 -5.16
C VAL A 164 -6.19 -4.00 -4.29
N TYR A 165 -6.97 -4.89 -3.69
CA TYR A 165 -6.49 -5.84 -2.68
C TYR A 165 -6.83 -7.27 -3.09
N GLN A 166 -5.86 -8.18 -2.96
CA GLN A 166 -6.10 -9.62 -2.90
C GLN A 166 -6.89 -10.18 -4.10
N GLY A 167 -6.76 -9.55 -5.28
CA GLY A 167 -7.46 -9.97 -6.48
C GLY A 167 -6.50 -10.59 -7.50
N PRO A 168 -6.97 -11.48 -8.38
CA PRO A 168 -6.16 -11.98 -9.48
C PRO A 168 -5.59 -10.86 -10.37
N ASN A 169 -4.39 -11.09 -10.91
CA ASN A 169 -3.75 -10.19 -11.87
C ASN A 169 -4.38 -10.33 -13.27
N ILE A 170 -5.04 -9.28 -13.76
CA ILE A 170 -5.69 -9.34 -15.07
C ILE A 170 -4.84 -8.78 -16.22
N TYR A 171 -3.58 -8.39 -15.97
CA TYR A 171 -2.78 -7.68 -16.97
C TYR A 171 -2.75 -8.39 -18.34
N GLU A 172 -2.56 -9.71 -18.36
CA GLU A 172 -2.39 -10.45 -19.61
C GLU A 172 -3.63 -10.45 -20.51
N VAL A 173 -4.82 -10.36 -19.92
CA VAL A 173 -6.11 -10.39 -20.64
C VAL A 173 -6.58 -9.02 -21.11
N LEU A 174 -5.86 -7.96 -20.74
CA LEU A 174 -6.12 -6.61 -21.21
C LEU A 174 -5.80 -6.47 -22.71
N THR A 175 -6.60 -5.67 -23.40
CA THR A 175 -6.29 -5.24 -24.77
C THR A 175 -5.01 -4.38 -24.80
N PRO A 176 -4.34 -4.21 -25.95
CA PRO A 176 -3.14 -3.37 -26.03
C PRO A 176 -3.33 -1.93 -25.55
N GLU A 177 -4.50 -1.32 -25.79
CA GLU A 177 -4.80 0.02 -25.28
C GLU A 177 -4.94 0.03 -23.76
N GLN A 178 -5.67 -0.94 -23.21
CA GLN A 178 -5.80 -1.11 -21.76
C GLN A 178 -4.46 -1.40 -21.09
N LYS A 179 -3.56 -2.17 -21.73
CA LYS A 179 -2.20 -2.40 -21.24
C LYS A 179 -1.41 -1.10 -21.16
N ARG A 180 -1.48 -0.24 -22.18
CA ARG A 180 -0.83 1.09 -22.13
C ARG A 180 -1.34 1.95 -20.98
N GLN A 181 -2.65 1.98 -20.78
CA GLN A 181 -3.26 2.74 -19.69
C GLN A 181 -2.88 2.16 -18.32
N ALA A 182 -2.90 0.83 -18.17
CA ALA A 182 -2.48 0.14 -16.96
C ALA A 182 -0.99 0.36 -16.67
N ASP A 183 -0.12 0.28 -17.67
CA ASP A 183 1.31 0.56 -17.58
C ASP A 183 1.53 2.00 -17.11
N TYR A 184 0.86 2.99 -17.72
CA TYR A 184 0.95 4.40 -17.30
C TYR A 184 0.56 4.59 -15.84
N LEU A 185 -0.61 4.07 -15.42
CA LEU A 185 -1.06 4.18 -14.03
C LEU A 185 -0.11 3.47 -13.04
N THR A 186 0.55 2.41 -13.49
CA THR A 186 1.55 1.67 -12.71
C THR A 186 2.84 2.48 -12.58
N GLU A 187 3.42 2.92 -13.68
CA GLU A 187 4.67 3.70 -13.73
C GLU A 187 4.56 5.04 -12.99
N GLU A 188 3.36 5.64 -13.00
CA GLU A 188 3.06 6.86 -12.27
C GLU A 188 2.67 6.66 -10.81
N TYR A 189 2.71 5.43 -10.27
CA TYR A 189 2.28 5.11 -8.91
C TYR A 189 0.88 5.67 -8.63
N ARG A 190 -0.04 5.50 -9.58
CA ARG A 190 -1.46 5.89 -9.41
C ARG A 190 -2.32 4.70 -9.00
N LEU A 191 -1.88 3.48 -9.29
CA LEU A 191 -2.56 2.25 -8.89
C LEU A 191 -1.64 1.40 -8.03
N LEU A 192 -2.08 1.08 -6.81
CA LEU A 192 -1.42 0.18 -5.88
C LEU A 192 -2.22 -1.13 -5.79
N ASN A 193 -1.50 -2.25 -5.88
CA ASN A 193 -2.09 -3.59 -5.87
C ASN A 193 -1.48 -4.41 -4.71
N TYR A 194 -2.26 -4.59 -3.65
CA TYR A 194 -1.83 -5.19 -2.39
C TYR A 194 -2.06 -6.69 -2.41
N ILE A 195 -0.97 -7.44 -2.29
CA ILE A 195 -0.95 -8.89 -2.42
C ILE A 195 -0.30 -9.50 -1.19
N ASP A 196 -1.10 -10.16 -0.36
CA ASP A 196 -0.58 -11.05 0.68
C ASP A 196 -0.08 -12.33 0.03
N SER A 197 1.21 -12.64 0.18
CA SER A 197 1.80 -13.87 -0.35
C SER A 197 1.19 -15.15 0.24
N LYS A 198 0.42 -15.03 1.33
CA LYS A 198 -0.26 -16.13 2.02
C LYS A 198 -1.71 -16.30 1.55
N ASP A 199 -2.23 -15.37 0.76
CA ASP A 199 -3.55 -15.48 0.15
C ASP A 199 -3.49 -16.34 -1.11
N LEU A 200 -4.34 -17.37 -1.16
CA LEU A 200 -4.42 -18.31 -2.27
C LEU A 200 -5.17 -17.72 -3.48
N VAL A 201 -5.97 -16.67 -3.30
CA VAL A 201 -6.77 -16.06 -4.38
C VAL A 201 -5.94 -15.08 -5.21
N ALA A 202 -4.89 -14.50 -4.64
CA ALA A 202 -3.97 -13.57 -5.29
C ALA A 202 -3.05 -14.26 -6.33
N ILE A 203 -3.64 -14.71 -7.43
CA ILE A 203 -2.96 -15.47 -8.50
C ILE A 203 -2.55 -14.58 -9.68
N GLY A 204 -1.57 -15.05 -10.46
CA GLY A 204 -1.13 -14.37 -11.68
C GLY A 204 0.02 -13.37 -11.48
N TYR A 205 0.60 -13.31 -10.27
CA TYR A 205 1.77 -12.49 -9.94
C TYR A 205 3.07 -13.32 -9.93
N GLY A 206 4.22 -12.64 -9.94
CA GLY A 206 5.55 -13.26 -9.88
C GLY A 206 6.10 -13.73 -11.24
N GLY A 207 7.33 -14.25 -11.24
CA GLY A 207 7.98 -14.80 -12.44
C GLY A 207 8.24 -13.79 -13.57
N GLY A 208 8.44 -12.51 -13.23
CA GLY A 208 8.65 -11.43 -14.20
C GLY A 208 7.39 -10.98 -14.95
N LYS A 209 6.21 -11.47 -14.57
CA LYS A 209 4.93 -11.04 -15.15
C LYS A 209 4.65 -9.58 -14.81
N LYS A 210 4.16 -8.84 -15.80
CA LYS A 210 3.59 -7.51 -15.56
C LYS A 210 2.28 -7.61 -14.78
N ALA A 211 1.95 -6.56 -14.05
CA ALA A 211 0.73 -6.46 -13.27
C ALA A 211 0.05 -5.11 -13.47
N VAL A 212 -1.25 -5.06 -13.18
CA VAL A 212 -1.99 -3.80 -13.14
C VAL A 212 -1.78 -3.19 -11.75
N GLY A 213 -0.97 -2.14 -11.69
CA GLY A 213 -0.57 -1.46 -10.46
C GLY A 213 0.80 -1.84 -9.93
N GLN A 214 1.38 -0.97 -9.11
CA GLN A 214 2.57 -1.26 -8.33
C GLN A 214 2.23 -2.29 -7.26
N ILE A 215 2.99 -3.38 -7.19
CA ILE A 215 2.73 -4.44 -6.23
C ILE A 215 3.24 -4.03 -4.85
N VAL A 216 2.36 -4.11 -3.87
CA VAL A 216 2.68 -3.94 -2.46
C VAL A 216 2.46 -5.28 -1.77
N TYR A 217 3.48 -5.82 -1.11
CA TYR A 217 3.40 -7.04 -0.31
C TYR A 217 3.25 -6.68 1.17
N PRO A 218 2.04 -6.77 1.75
CA PRO A 218 1.84 -6.55 3.18
C PRO A 218 2.61 -7.59 3.99
N LEU A 219 3.24 -7.15 5.09
CA LEU A 219 3.62 -8.05 6.15
C LEU A 219 2.33 -8.57 6.79
N SER A 220 2.22 -9.89 6.80
CA SER A 220 0.99 -10.56 7.20
C SER A 220 1.30 -11.80 8.02
N GLU A 221 0.55 -12.02 9.10
CA GLU A 221 0.61 -13.25 9.88
C GLU A 221 -0.06 -14.42 9.14
N GLN A 222 0.48 -15.63 9.30
CA GLN A 222 -0.14 -16.84 8.76
C GLN A 222 -1.27 -17.30 9.70
N LEU A 223 -2.52 -17.23 9.23
CA LEU A 223 -3.70 -17.56 10.05
C LEU A 223 -4.07 -19.06 10.06
N GLY A 224 -3.36 -19.87 9.27
CA GLY A 224 -3.56 -21.32 9.15
C GLY A 224 -4.68 -21.74 8.18
N LEU A 225 -4.69 -23.02 7.79
CA LEU A 225 -5.53 -23.56 6.70
C LEU A 225 -7.05 -23.40 6.91
N ARG A 226 -7.53 -23.35 8.17
CA ARG A 226 -8.95 -23.17 8.48
C ARG A 226 -9.42 -21.71 8.44
N ARG A 227 -8.49 -20.76 8.27
CA ARG A 227 -8.73 -19.31 8.24
C ARG A 227 -8.29 -18.68 6.92
N THR A 228 -8.30 -19.44 5.84
CA THR A 228 -7.95 -19.00 4.48
C THR A 228 -8.83 -17.84 4.01
N ILE A 229 -10.11 -17.82 4.40
CA ILE A 229 -10.99 -16.67 4.16
C ILE A 229 -10.51 -15.42 4.89
N ASP A 230 -10.19 -15.54 6.19
CA ASP A 230 -9.70 -14.40 6.96
C ASP A 230 -8.39 -13.89 6.35
N GLN A 231 -7.52 -14.80 5.89
CA GLN A 231 -6.27 -14.47 5.19
C GLN A 231 -6.50 -13.78 3.85
N HIS A 232 -7.49 -14.25 3.07
CA HIS A 232 -7.87 -13.64 1.80
C HIS A 232 -8.42 -12.23 2.01
N MET A 233 -9.13 -12.02 3.11
CA MET A 233 -9.44 -10.69 3.60
C MET A 233 -8.14 -10.00 4.08
N TRP A 234 -8.24 -9.12 5.07
CA TRP A 234 -7.07 -8.41 5.63
C TRP A 234 -6.58 -9.06 6.93
N GLY A 235 -6.93 -10.32 7.20
CA GLY A 235 -6.92 -10.92 8.54
C GLY A 235 -5.53 -11.14 9.16
N GLY A 236 -4.45 -10.91 8.42
CA GLY A 236 -3.08 -10.97 8.93
C GLY A 236 -2.30 -9.66 8.80
N TYR A 237 -2.85 -8.62 8.16
CA TYR A 237 -2.13 -7.37 7.86
C TYR A 237 -1.65 -6.70 9.14
N GLN A 238 -0.38 -6.29 9.14
CA GLN A 238 0.25 -5.62 10.27
C GLN A 238 0.45 -4.14 9.98
N PHE A 239 0.21 -3.29 10.97
CA PHE A 239 0.32 -1.84 10.85
C PHE A 239 1.17 -1.29 12.00
N GLU A 240 1.89 -0.21 11.73
CA GLU A 240 2.51 0.63 12.74
C GLU A 240 1.46 1.44 13.51
N GLU A 241 1.84 2.04 14.65
CA GLU A 241 0.93 2.85 15.48
C GLU A 241 0.34 4.06 14.74
N ASP A 242 1.04 4.59 13.75
CA ASP A 242 0.61 5.74 12.93
C ASP A 242 -0.29 5.33 11.74
N GLY A 243 -0.61 4.04 11.59
CA GLY A 243 -1.42 3.50 10.52
C GLY A 243 -0.67 3.19 9.23
N ALA A 244 0.67 3.29 9.22
CA ALA A 244 1.48 2.80 8.11
C ALA A 244 1.42 1.27 8.02
N LEU A 245 1.32 0.73 6.80
CA LEU A 245 1.32 -0.71 6.56
C LEU A 245 2.75 -1.24 6.66
N LEU A 246 2.95 -2.27 7.49
CA LEU A 246 4.19 -3.03 7.48
C LEU A 246 4.24 -3.87 6.20
N THR A 247 5.39 -3.90 5.52
CA THR A 247 5.53 -4.55 4.21
C THR A 247 6.75 -5.47 4.14
N THR A 248 6.75 -6.37 3.15
CA THR A 248 7.89 -7.24 2.81
C THR A 248 8.34 -6.99 1.36
N ASN A 249 9.37 -7.71 0.90
CA ASN A 249 9.82 -7.73 -0.50
C ASN A 249 10.13 -6.35 -1.10
N GLY A 250 10.65 -5.41 -0.30
CA GLY A 250 10.99 -4.07 -0.77
C GLY A 250 9.79 -3.14 -1.00
N SER A 251 8.57 -3.56 -0.66
CA SER A 251 7.35 -2.76 -0.90
C SER A 251 7.26 -1.49 -0.06
N GLY A 252 8.12 -1.31 0.95
CA GLY A 252 8.28 -0.06 1.68
C GLY A 252 8.71 1.07 0.74
N THR A 253 9.67 0.79 -0.16
CA THR A 253 10.08 1.74 -1.21
C THR A 253 8.95 2.10 -2.19
N VAL A 254 8.06 1.15 -2.51
CA VAL A 254 6.91 1.38 -3.40
C VAL A 254 5.95 2.38 -2.76
N LEU A 255 5.60 2.17 -1.48
CA LEU A 255 4.73 3.07 -0.73
C LEU A 255 5.38 4.44 -0.52
N ALA A 256 6.69 4.50 -0.25
CA ALA A 256 7.44 5.74 -0.14
C ALA A 256 7.43 6.55 -1.44
N GLU A 257 7.64 5.90 -2.59
CA GLU A 257 7.60 6.52 -3.91
C GLU A 257 6.21 7.03 -4.26
N TYR A 258 5.18 6.24 -3.96
CA TYR A 258 3.79 6.65 -4.08
C TYR A 258 3.49 7.91 -3.26
N GLN A 259 3.86 7.94 -1.97
CA GLN A 259 3.66 9.10 -1.10
C GLN A 259 4.43 10.32 -1.60
N ARG A 260 5.67 10.12 -2.08
CA ARG A 260 6.48 11.18 -2.68
C ARG A 260 5.79 11.79 -3.90
N ARG A 261 5.23 10.97 -4.79
CA ARG A 261 4.53 11.43 -6.00
C ARG A 261 3.21 12.12 -5.69
N LEU A 262 2.42 11.58 -4.76
CA LEU A 262 1.22 12.24 -4.24
C LEU A 262 1.55 13.64 -3.73
N LYS A 263 2.53 13.76 -2.84
CA LYS A 263 2.93 15.03 -2.26
C LYS A 263 3.46 16.00 -3.31
N LYS A 264 4.19 15.51 -4.32
CA LYS A 264 4.63 16.35 -5.45
C LYS A 264 3.44 16.89 -6.25
N ARG A 265 2.41 16.07 -6.52
CA ARG A 265 1.19 16.50 -7.22
C ARG A 265 0.37 17.49 -6.40
N SER A 266 0.24 17.26 -5.09
CA SER A 266 -0.48 18.20 -4.20
C SER A 266 0.22 19.56 -4.16
N ILE A 267 1.56 19.59 -4.09
CA ILE A 267 2.35 20.84 -4.18
C ILE A 267 2.13 21.54 -5.52
N ALA A 268 2.15 20.81 -6.63
CA ALA A 268 1.93 21.38 -7.96
C ALA A 268 0.51 21.98 -8.10
N SER A 269 -0.50 21.31 -7.56
CA SER A 269 -1.90 21.79 -7.53
C SER A 269 -2.02 23.09 -6.74
N ILE A 270 -1.47 23.13 -5.52
CA ILE A 270 -1.46 24.33 -4.67
C ILE A 270 -0.76 25.50 -5.38
N LYS A 271 0.39 25.23 -6.04
CA LYS A 271 1.13 26.25 -6.79
C LYS A 271 0.29 26.85 -7.94
N SER A 272 -0.44 26.01 -8.67
CA SER A 272 -1.34 26.44 -9.74
C SER A 272 -2.47 27.32 -9.20
N GLU A 273 -3.13 26.89 -8.13
CA GLU A 273 -4.23 27.62 -7.49
C GLU A 273 -3.78 29.01 -7.01
N TRP A 274 -2.63 29.09 -6.33
CA TRP A 274 -2.12 30.36 -5.80
C TRP A 274 -1.65 31.33 -6.88
N SER A 275 -1.20 30.83 -8.02
CA SER A 275 -0.80 31.67 -9.16
C SER A 275 -2.00 32.37 -9.81
N GLY A 276 -3.21 31.81 -9.69
CA GLY A 276 -4.45 32.36 -10.24
C GLY A 276 -5.18 33.38 -9.35
N GLN A 277 -4.75 33.58 -8.11
CA GLN A 277 -5.41 34.50 -7.16
C GLN A 277 -4.92 35.95 -7.32
N THR A 278 -5.79 36.93 -7.06
CA THR A 278 -5.45 38.35 -6.99
C THR A 278 -4.43 38.60 -5.87
N GLY A 279 -3.19 38.90 -6.25
CA GLY A 279 -2.03 39.01 -5.35
C GLY A 279 -0.87 38.05 -5.69
N GLY A 280 -1.11 37.06 -6.56
CA GLY A 280 -0.08 36.18 -7.12
C GLY A 280 0.74 35.38 -6.09
N MET A 281 1.89 34.88 -6.55
CA MET A 281 2.87 34.19 -5.72
C MET A 281 3.66 35.20 -4.87
N SER A 282 3.43 35.22 -3.56
CA SER A 282 4.24 36.03 -2.62
C SER A 282 5.47 35.25 -2.14
N ALA A 283 6.57 35.91 -1.77
CA ALA A 283 7.78 35.24 -1.25
C ALA A 283 7.49 34.25 -0.10
N ALA A 284 6.57 34.57 0.82
CA ALA A 284 6.18 33.66 1.91
C ALA A 284 5.46 32.39 1.42
N LYS A 285 4.72 32.47 0.31
CA LYS A 285 4.07 31.31 -0.33
C LYS A 285 5.10 30.42 -1.02
N GLU A 286 6.15 31.00 -1.60
CA GLU A 286 7.28 30.25 -2.19
C GLU A 286 8.06 29.49 -1.11
N VAL A 287 8.47 30.18 -0.04
CA VAL A 287 9.21 29.52 1.06
C VAL A 287 8.40 28.40 1.70
N TYR A 288 7.09 28.58 1.87
CA TYR A 288 6.23 27.50 2.37
C TYR A 288 6.22 26.28 1.46
N LEU A 289 6.13 26.45 0.13
CA LEU A 289 6.15 25.31 -0.80
C LEU A 289 7.52 24.63 -0.83
N ASP A 290 8.62 25.40 -0.81
CA ASP A 290 9.98 24.88 -0.73
C ASP A 290 10.18 24.06 0.54
N ALA A 291 9.65 24.54 1.66
CA ALA A 291 9.68 23.84 2.94
C ALA A 291 8.87 22.53 2.91
N VAL A 292 7.66 22.52 2.32
CA VAL A 292 6.84 21.31 2.16
C VAL A 292 7.52 20.29 1.23
N GLN A 293 8.17 20.76 0.16
CA GLN A 293 8.95 19.92 -0.75
C GLN A 293 10.20 19.35 -0.07
N ALA A 294 10.95 20.15 0.68
CA ALA A 294 12.11 19.72 1.45
C ALA A 294 11.72 18.64 2.47
N LYS A 295 10.63 18.85 3.23
CA LYS A 295 10.09 17.83 4.15
C LYS A 295 9.69 16.54 3.44
N SER A 296 9.19 16.61 2.20
CA SER A 296 8.88 15.42 1.39
C SER A 296 10.13 14.59 1.09
N ILE A 297 11.20 15.26 0.65
CA ILE A 297 12.48 14.62 0.33
C ILE A 297 13.08 13.98 1.58
N VAL A 298 13.10 14.72 2.69
CA VAL A 298 13.60 14.28 4.00
C VAL A 298 12.84 13.04 4.50
N SER A 299 11.51 13.04 4.39
CA SER A 299 10.67 11.88 4.75
C SER A 299 10.95 10.67 3.87
N GLY A 300 11.10 10.85 2.55
CA GLY A 300 11.41 9.74 1.65
C GLY A 300 12.80 9.14 1.89
N MET A 301 13.79 9.97 2.22
CA MET A 301 15.10 9.50 2.67
C MET A 301 14.99 8.68 3.96
N LYS A 302 14.12 9.12 4.90
CA LYS A 302 13.90 8.41 6.17
C LYS A 302 13.43 6.99 5.93
N THR A 303 12.39 6.83 5.12
CA THR A 303 11.83 5.51 4.82
C THR A 303 12.86 4.59 4.15
N ALA A 304 13.61 5.09 3.16
CA ALA A 304 14.61 4.28 2.45
C ALA A 304 15.77 3.84 3.36
N ILE A 305 16.22 4.71 4.27
CA ILE A 305 17.31 4.41 5.21
C ILE A 305 16.83 3.47 6.32
N ASP A 306 15.64 3.70 6.88
CA ASP A 306 15.04 2.82 7.89
C ASP A 306 14.86 1.40 7.36
N GLU A 307 14.40 1.25 6.11
CA GLU A 307 14.23 -0.06 5.47
C GLU A 307 15.57 -0.78 5.32
N LYS A 308 16.61 -0.10 4.81
CA LYS A 308 17.94 -0.72 4.65
C LYS A 308 18.61 -1.08 5.97
N ILE A 309 18.46 -0.25 7.00
CA ILE A 309 18.96 -0.56 8.34
C ILE A 309 18.22 -1.79 8.90
N THR A 310 16.91 -1.85 8.74
CA THR A 310 16.08 -2.97 9.23
C THR A 310 16.42 -4.28 8.52
N GLU A 311 16.64 -4.24 7.20
CA GLU A 311 17.10 -5.37 6.40
C GLU A 311 18.44 -5.92 6.92
N LEU A 312 19.43 -5.05 7.12
CA LEU A 312 20.75 -5.44 7.64
C LEU A 312 20.68 -5.97 9.07
N MET A 313 19.88 -5.35 9.94
CA MET A 313 19.67 -5.85 11.31
C MET A 313 19.10 -7.27 11.29
N THR A 314 18.16 -7.55 10.39
CA THR A 314 17.57 -8.88 10.23
C THR A 314 18.61 -9.90 9.76
N VAL A 315 19.49 -9.54 8.82
CA VAL A 315 20.59 -10.41 8.36
C VAL A 315 21.52 -10.79 9.51
N TYR A 316 21.99 -9.81 10.30
CA TYR A 316 22.90 -10.10 11.40
C TYR A 316 22.24 -10.88 12.54
N GLN A 317 20.98 -10.58 12.85
CA GLN A 317 20.22 -11.36 13.83
C GLN A 317 20.06 -12.83 13.37
N THR A 318 19.75 -13.03 12.09
CA THR A 318 19.69 -14.38 11.51
C THR A 318 21.04 -15.09 11.57
N GLY A 319 22.15 -14.37 11.35
CA GLY A 319 23.50 -14.91 11.50
C GLY A 319 23.80 -15.39 12.93
N ILE A 320 23.36 -14.64 13.95
CA ILE A 320 23.46 -15.04 15.36
C ILE A 320 22.67 -16.32 15.60
N ASP A 321 21.43 -16.38 15.11
CA ASP A 321 20.56 -17.55 15.28
C ASP A 321 21.17 -18.79 14.59
N GLN A 322 21.72 -18.62 13.38
CA GLN A 322 22.41 -19.66 12.64
C GLN A 322 23.69 -20.15 13.32
N ALA A 323 24.51 -19.25 13.88
CA ALA A 323 25.71 -19.64 14.62
C ALA A 323 25.37 -20.44 15.89
N ASN A 324 24.32 -20.02 16.61
CA ASN A 324 23.78 -20.77 17.75
C ASN A 324 23.29 -22.16 17.33
N GLN A 325 22.48 -22.24 16.28
CA GLN A 325 21.95 -23.50 15.77
C GLN A 325 23.07 -24.43 15.29
N LEU A 326 24.04 -23.90 14.53
CA LEU A 326 25.18 -24.67 14.04
C LEU A 326 25.99 -25.27 15.19
N TRP A 327 26.21 -24.53 16.28
CA TRP A 327 26.90 -25.06 17.45
C TRP A 327 26.10 -26.16 18.15
N GLN A 328 24.79 -25.97 18.32
CA GLN A 328 23.90 -27.01 18.89
C GLN A 328 23.90 -28.29 18.05
N ASP A 329 23.78 -28.16 16.73
CA ASP A 329 23.81 -29.29 15.80
C ASP A 329 25.17 -29.99 15.79
N THR A 330 26.27 -29.22 15.88
CA THR A 330 27.63 -29.76 15.99
C THR A 330 27.78 -30.64 17.24
N ILE A 331 27.32 -30.16 18.39
CA ILE A 331 27.35 -30.94 19.64
C ILE A 331 26.43 -32.16 19.56
N ALA A 332 25.23 -32.03 18.97
CA ALA A 332 24.32 -33.15 18.79
C ALA A 332 24.93 -34.24 17.88
N ASN A 333 25.59 -33.85 16.79
CA ASN A 333 26.27 -34.76 15.87
C ASN A 333 27.46 -35.44 16.55
N ALA A 334 28.27 -34.70 17.31
CA ALA A 334 29.39 -35.28 18.06
C ALA A 334 28.91 -36.33 19.08
N ARG A 335 27.81 -36.07 19.77
CA ARG A 335 27.18 -37.04 20.70
C ARG A 335 26.64 -38.28 19.99
N SER A 336 26.04 -38.11 18.81
CA SER A 336 25.49 -39.20 18.01
C SER A 336 26.59 -40.12 17.46
N TYR A 337 27.58 -39.55 16.78
CA TYR A 337 28.68 -40.32 16.16
C TYR A 337 29.70 -40.84 17.19
N GLY A 338 29.94 -40.07 18.24
CA GLY A 338 30.86 -40.39 19.34
C GLY A 338 30.16 -41.01 20.54
N SER A 339 29.06 -41.74 20.36
CA SER A 339 28.24 -42.27 21.46
C SER A 339 28.98 -43.19 22.46
N ASN A 340 30.12 -43.75 22.06
CA ASN A 340 31.00 -44.55 22.93
C ASN A 340 32.10 -43.73 23.63
N LEU A 341 32.18 -42.43 23.37
CA LEU A 341 33.13 -41.48 23.94
C LEU A 341 32.47 -40.66 25.04
N THR A 342 33.27 -40.19 25.99
CA THR A 342 32.84 -39.18 26.96
C THR A 342 32.62 -37.82 26.28
N GLU A 343 31.85 -36.93 26.91
CA GLU A 343 31.61 -35.57 26.39
C GLU A 343 32.91 -34.79 26.18
N MET A 344 33.92 -35.01 27.05
CA MET A 344 35.24 -34.41 26.91
C MET A 344 35.99 -34.92 25.67
N GLU A 345 35.99 -36.23 25.43
CA GLU A 345 36.62 -36.84 24.25
C GLU A 345 35.91 -36.42 22.94
N GLN A 346 34.59 -36.21 22.98
CA GLN A 346 33.81 -35.67 21.86
C GLN A 346 34.23 -34.23 21.53
N ILE A 347 34.37 -33.38 22.55
CA ILE A 347 34.82 -31.99 22.39
C ILE A 347 36.27 -31.95 21.88
N GLU A 348 37.18 -32.73 22.46
CA GLU A 348 38.57 -32.80 21.98
C GLU A 348 38.67 -33.27 20.52
N ALA A 349 37.81 -34.21 20.10
CA ALA A 349 37.79 -34.66 18.71
C ALA A 349 37.32 -33.55 17.75
N LEU A 350 36.32 -32.75 18.13
CA LEU A 350 35.90 -31.58 17.37
C LEU A 350 37.03 -30.54 17.29
N GLU A 351 37.71 -30.27 18.40
CA GLU A 351 38.82 -29.30 18.47
C GLU A 351 40.01 -29.73 17.60
N ARG A 352 40.36 -31.03 17.58
CA ARG A 352 41.38 -31.59 16.67
C ARG A 352 41.01 -31.40 15.20
N GLY A 353 39.72 -31.39 14.88
CA GLY A 353 39.18 -31.08 13.56
C GLY A 353 39.09 -29.57 13.25
N GLY A 354 39.53 -28.70 14.16
CA GLY A 354 39.44 -27.24 14.03
C GLY A 354 38.07 -26.66 14.37
N VAL A 355 37.13 -27.48 14.87
CA VAL A 355 35.77 -27.05 15.21
C VAL A 355 35.71 -26.75 16.71
N THR A 356 35.71 -25.47 17.05
CA THR A 356 35.71 -25.02 18.46
C THR A 356 34.53 -24.12 18.75
N ARG A 357 34.06 -24.08 20.01
CA ARG A 357 33.02 -23.13 20.43
C ARG A 357 33.40 -21.68 20.13
N GLN A 358 34.69 -21.37 20.29
CA GLN A 358 35.24 -20.05 20.03
C GLN A 358 34.97 -19.62 18.58
N HIS A 359 35.39 -20.42 17.60
CA HIS A 359 35.32 -20.07 16.19
C HIS A 359 33.93 -20.25 15.56
N VAL A 360 33.13 -21.22 16.03
CA VAL A 360 31.81 -21.51 15.45
C VAL A 360 30.72 -20.62 16.02
N LEU A 361 30.83 -20.23 17.29
CA LEU A 361 29.78 -19.51 18.00
C LEU A 361 30.24 -18.15 18.50
N ILE A 362 31.29 -18.12 19.34
CA ILE A 362 31.62 -16.91 20.10
C ILE A 362 32.07 -15.78 19.18
N GLU A 363 33.00 -16.04 18.27
CA GLU A 363 33.53 -15.03 17.34
C GLU A 363 32.45 -14.50 16.38
N PRO A 364 31.71 -15.35 15.63
CA PRO A 364 30.65 -14.85 14.75
C PRO A 364 29.57 -14.06 15.49
N VAL A 365 29.12 -14.54 16.66
CA VAL A 365 28.11 -13.82 17.46
C VAL A 365 28.65 -12.47 17.94
N THR A 366 29.91 -12.43 18.40
CA THR A 366 30.54 -11.17 18.82
C THR A 366 30.61 -10.16 17.67
N ASP A 367 31.00 -10.61 16.47
CA ASP A 367 31.08 -9.76 15.28
C ASP A 367 29.70 -9.26 14.84
N TYR A 368 28.68 -10.13 14.83
CA TYR A 368 27.32 -9.76 14.49
C TYR A 368 26.69 -8.81 15.53
N GLU A 369 26.92 -9.03 16.82
CA GLU A 369 26.46 -8.11 17.88
C GLU A 369 27.14 -6.75 17.77
N ALA A 370 28.43 -6.70 17.45
CA ALA A 370 29.14 -5.45 17.17
C ALA A 370 28.54 -4.71 15.98
N ALA A 371 28.25 -5.41 14.87
CA ALA A 371 27.62 -4.84 13.69
C ALA A 371 26.19 -4.32 14.00
N LEU A 372 25.40 -5.07 14.76
CA LEU A 372 24.06 -4.65 15.21
C LEU A 372 24.12 -3.37 16.06
N ASN A 373 25.10 -3.27 16.97
CA ASN A 373 25.28 -2.07 17.79
C ASN A 373 25.69 -0.85 16.94
N GLN A 374 26.53 -1.04 15.93
CA GLN A 374 26.86 0.02 14.97
C GLN A 374 25.63 0.47 14.18
N LEU A 375 24.82 -0.46 13.67
CA LEU A 375 23.58 -0.13 12.94
C LEU A 375 22.58 0.65 13.81
N ARG A 376 22.43 0.29 15.09
CA ARG A 376 21.60 1.03 16.06
C ARG A 376 22.11 2.45 16.26
N SER A 377 23.43 2.63 16.36
CA SER A 377 24.06 3.96 16.49
C SER A 377 23.86 4.82 15.24
N ILE A 378 24.01 4.22 14.05
CA ILE A 378 23.74 4.88 12.76
C ILE A 378 22.27 5.31 12.68
N LYS A 379 21.34 4.42 13.05
CA LYS A 379 19.90 4.73 13.08
C LYS A 379 19.61 5.93 13.96
N SER A 380 20.10 5.93 15.20
CA SER A 380 19.90 7.04 16.14
C SER A 380 20.49 8.36 15.62
N SER A 381 21.72 8.34 15.09
CA SER A 381 22.36 9.53 14.53
C SER A 381 21.60 10.09 13.33
N TYR A 382 21.05 9.20 12.51
CA TYR A 382 20.25 9.54 11.34
C TYR A 382 18.89 10.13 11.74
N GLU A 383 18.20 9.54 12.70
CA GLU A 383 16.94 10.06 13.25
C GLU A 383 17.13 11.47 13.84
N ASP A 384 18.23 11.69 14.56
CA ASP A 384 18.60 13.02 15.08
C ASP A 384 18.84 14.04 13.96
N LEU A 385 19.52 13.64 12.87
CA LEU A 385 19.73 14.51 11.71
C LEU A 385 18.40 14.88 11.05
N ILE A 386 17.50 13.91 10.85
CA ILE A 386 16.18 14.16 10.29
C ILE A 386 15.35 15.08 11.19
N TYR A 387 15.42 14.89 12.51
CA TYR A 387 14.79 15.77 13.47
C TYR A 387 15.33 17.21 13.38
N GLN A 388 16.65 17.39 13.30
CA GLN A 388 17.27 18.71 13.13
C GLN A 388 16.88 19.38 11.81
N ILE A 389 16.85 18.62 10.71
CA ILE A 389 16.42 19.14 9.40
C ILE A 389 14.97 19.61 9.47
N ASN A 390 14.07 18.78 10.02
CA ASN A 390 12.66 19.15 10.18
C ASN A 390 12.49 20.40 11.04
N ARG A 391 13.20 20.47 12.18
CA ARG A 391 13.19 21.64 13.08
C ARG A 391 13.69 22.90 12.39
N THR A 392 14.76 22.80 11.59
CA THR A 392 15.30 23.94 10.84
C THR A 392 14.31 24.43 9.80
N ILE A 393 13.64 23.50 9.09
CA ILE A 393 12.57 23.84 8.14
C ILE A 393 11.42 24.54 8.87
N ASP A 394 10.98 24.02 10.03
CA ASP A 394 9.91 24.63 10.83
C ASP A 394 10.27 26.04 11.34
N GLN A 395 11.50 26.24 11.77
CA GLN A 395 12.01 27.56 12.17
C GLN A 395 11.99 28.55 11.00
N GLN A 396 12.36 28.12 9.79
CA GLN A 396 12.31 28.96 8.61
C GLN A 396 10.87 29.38 8.26
N ILE A 397 9.92 28.42 8.32
CA ILE A 397 8.48 28.71 8.12
C ILE A 397 7.99 29.74 9.15
N GLN A 398 8.38 29.58 10.43
CA GLN A 398 7.94 30.47 11.51
C GLN A 398 8.51 31.89 11.35
N LEU A 399 9.81 32.01 11.06
CA LEU A 399 10.48 33.30 10.83
C LEU A 399 9.82 34.07 9.68
N ASP A 400 9.48 33.40 8.59
CA ASP A 400 8.87 34.04 7.42
C ASP A 400 7.40 34.41 7.65
N SER A 401 6.67 33.62 8.45
CA SER A 401 5.32 33.97 8.91
C SER A 401 5.34 35.22 9.81
N GLU A 402 6.33 35.33 10.70
CA GLU A 402 6.54 36.49 11.57
C GLU A 402 6.94 37.74 10.76
N LEU A 403 7.86 37.61 9.80
CA LEU A 403 8.26 38.69 8.89
C LEU A 403 7.08 39.18 8.03
N ALA A 404 6.33 38.26 7.41
CA ALA A 404 5.15 38.61 6.62
C ALA A 404 4.07 39.33 7.46
N SER A 405 3.96 38.97 8.75
CA SER A 405 3.06 39.62 9.70
C SER A 405 3.54 41.02 10.11
N GLN A 406 4.86 41.25 10.17
CA GLN A 406 5.44 42.57 10.43
C GLN A 406 5.25 43.53 9.26
N PHE A 407 5.38 43.07 8.01
CA PHE A 407 5.10 43.88 6.82
C PHE A 407 3.62 44.26 6.65
N LYS A 408 2.68 43.44 7.16
CA LYS A 408 1.25 43.79 7.21
C LYS A 408 0.91 44.82 8.30
N LYS A 409 1.77 45.02 9.30
CA LYS A 409 1.57 45.96 10.42
C LYS A 409 2.44 47.22 10.34
N GLY A 410 3.38 47.28 9.40
CA GLY A 410 4.27 48.41 9.19
C GLY A 410 3.67 49.49 8.30
N THR A 411 3.12 50.52 8.95
CA THR A 411 3.19 51.91 8.49
C THR A 411 4.61 52.25 8.01
N PHE A 412 4.70 52.72 6.76
CA PHE A 412 5.50 53.89 6.43
C PHE A 412 4.58 54.89 5.73
#